data_AF-A0A4R1R7N4-F1
#
_entry.id   AF-A0A4R1R7N4-F1
#
_cell.length_a   1.000
_cell.length_b   1.000
_cell.length_c   1.000
_cell.angle_alpha   90.00
_cell.angle_beta   90.00
_cell.angle_gamma   90.00
#
_symmetry.space_group_name_H-M   'P 1'
#
loop_
_entity.id
_entity.type
_entity.pdbx_description
1 polymer ?
#
loop_
_entity_poly.entity_id
_entity_poly.type
_entity_poly.pdbx_seq_one_letter_code
_entity_poly.pdbx_strand_id
1 'polypeptide(L)'
;MTRSAFRPAALALCAGLLFPLFTGCAPAAPASSRTPASSAAESALTVTLPDPLPEPIQPTGEDLAAITDVLETRFRADWDRPGRYLTARLDSVRVIPPEEWASLQIPLTDNTPWLDGRSCLGCIADPGGCLLMVRTSTEYTPEAILCAPQYSDGVANRVYLALKEETGWTIADGWSYYMGGEPPTPGTDPMQQELELTMQQWLMLQNQTRALALAGIFRDLDDPLKELSAAECAWYLYARSESWFGLTDEGRTDTPSGIIFQADFAEENASWASDWRGGGPCMPVALQGPEEVFPAQNPDGEAIRAALDANPDAIVYERTGDLVTATLTLPLESGTVAMEYTFGLVPDTTGPVSRTYLQSARRI
;
A
#
# COMPACT_ATOMS: atom_id res chain seq x y z
N MET A 1 0.89 4.57 66.48
CA MET A 1 1.63 3.30 66.56
C MET A 1 1.24 2.46 65.34
N THR A 2 1.91 2.56 64.20
CA THR A 2 3.25 2.03 63.81
C THR A 2 3.23 0.56 63.37
N ARG A 3 3.38 0.37 62.04
CA ARG A 3 4.25 -0.57 61.27
C ARG A 3 3.49 -1.03 60.01
N SER A 4 3.78 -0.58 58.78
CA SER A 4 5.04 -0.53 58.01
C SER A 4 5.67 -1.90 57.73
N ALA A 5 5.62 -2.29 56.44
CA ALA A 5 6.63 -2.97 55.62
C ALA A 5 6.02 -3.00 54.19
N PHE A 6 6.45 -2.31 53.13
CA PHE A 6 7.73 -1.92 52.53
C PHE A 6 8.63 -3.07 52.04
N ARG A 7 8.85 -3.03 50.71
CA ARG A 7 9.94 -3.54 49.84
C ARG A 7 9.63 -4.80 48.99
N PRO A 8 10.30 -4.98 47.83
CA PRO A 8 10.66 -4.00 46.79
C PRO A 8 10.40 -4.53 45.35
N ALA A 9 10.79 -3.71 44.37
CA ALA A 9 10.68 -3.85 42.92
C ALA A 9 11.06 -5.21 42.28
N ALA A 10 10.34 -5.54 41.19
CA ALA A 10 10.89 -6.18 40.01
C ALA A 10 10.22 -5.59 38.76
N LEU A 11 10.99 -4.84 37.97
CA LEU A 11 10.67 -4.54 36.57
C LEU A 11 10.61 -5.86 35.80
N ALA A 12 9.54 -6.07 35.04
CA ALA A 12 9.53 -7.05 33.96
C ALA A 12 8.84 -6.42 32.75
N LEU A 13 9.63 -6.10 31.73
CA LEU A 13 9.17 -5.85 30.36
C LEU A 13 8.20 -6.97 29.96
N CYS A 14 6.96 -6.62 29.62
CA CYS A 14 6.13 -7.48 28.79
C CYS A 14 6.08 -6.85 27.40
N ALA A 15 6.97 -7.34 26.55
CA ALA A 15 7.00 -7.11 25.12
C ALA A 15 5.68 -7.53 24.46
N GLY A 16 5.36 -6.86 23.36
CA GLY A 16 4.09 -6.95 22.65
C GLY A 16 3.65 -8.37 22.30
N LEU A 17 2.36 -8.60 22.57
CA LEU A 17 1.56 -9.67 22.01
C LEU A 17 0.34 -9.00 21.39
N LEU A 18 0.35 -8.83 20.07
CA LEU A 18 -0.85 -8.63 19.27
C LEU A 18 -0.81 -9.62 18.11
N PHE A 19 -1.54 -10.72 18.34
CA PHE A 19 -2.34 -11.53 17.42
C PHE A 19 -1.97 -11.61 15.93
N PRO A 20 -1.63 -12.83 15.46
CA PRO A 20 -1.78 -13.29 14.09
C PRO A 20 -3.09 -14.11 13.93
N LEU A 21 -4.00 -13.73 13.04
CA LEU A 21 -5.10 -14.57 12.50
C LEU A 21 -5.39 -14.06 11.06
N PHE A 22 -5.02 -14.72 9.94
CA PHE A 22 -5.46 -16.01 9.34
C PHE A 22 -6.97 -16.05 8.97
N THR A 23 -7.38 -16.44 7.75
CA THR A 23 -7.27 -17.80 7.15
C THR A 23 -7.50 -17.80 5.61
N GLY A 24 -7.05 -18.80 4.84
CA GLY A 24 -6.49 -20.13 5.20
C GLY A 24 -5.61 -20.75 4.10
N CYS A 25 -5.16 -22.01 4.16
CA CYS A 25 -5.17 -23.06 5.18
C CYS A 25 -3.97 -24.01 4.91
N ALA A 26 -3.10 -24.25 5.91
CA ALA A 26 -2.30 -25.46 6.23
C ALA A 26 -1.04 -25.08 7.06
N PRO A 27 -0.61 -25.86 8.08
CA PRO A 27 0.26 -25.36 9.16
C PRO A 27 1.76 -25.49 8.83
N ALA A 28 2.52 -24.40 8.99
CA ALA A 28 3.98 -24.44 9.02
C ALA A 28 4.50 -24.33 10.47
N ALA A 29 5.36 -25.27 10.86
CA ALA A 29 6.10 -25.28 12.12
C ALA A 29 7.12 -24.11 12.18
N PRO A 30 7.59 -23.69 13.36
CA PRO A 30 8.18 -22.37 13.55
C PRO A 30 9.61 -22.30 12.99
N ALA A 31 9.85 -21.38 12.05
CA ALA A 31 11.19 -20.95 11.69
C ALA A 31 11.61 -19.78 12.58
N SER A 32 12.71 -19.95 13.33
CA SER A 32 13.34 -18.91 14.14
C SER A 32 13.79 -17.74 13.26
N SER A 33 13.17 -16.57 13.43
CA SER A 33 13.58 -15.32 12.78
C SER A 33 14.81 -14.73 13.47
N ARG A 34 15.94 -14.66 12.77
CA ARG A 34 17.06 -13.77 13.11
C ARG A 34 17.06 -12.64 12.07
N THR A 35 16.76 -11.43 12.52
CA THR A 35 16.90 -10.20 11.75
C THR A 35 18.36 -10.01 11.32
N PRO A 36 18.70 -9.68 10.06
CA PRO A 36 20.04 -9.23 9.73
C PRO A 36 20.14 -7.74 10.04
N ALA A 37 21.09 -7.41 10.92
CA ALA A 37 21.62 -6.06 11.02
C ALA A 37 22.43 -5.72 9.76
N SER A 38 22.28 -4.48 9.29
CA SER A 38 23.10 -3.88 8.25
C SER A 38 24.59 -3.96 8.58
N SER A 39 25.34 -4.73 7.79
CA SER A 39 26.70 -4.37 7.38
C SER A 39 27.02 -5.14 6.10
N ALA A 40 27.35 -4.42 5.03
CA ALA A 40 27.81 -4.98 3.77
C ALA A 40 29.06 -5.85 4.00
N ALA A 41 28.86 -7.16 3.94
CA ALA A 41 29.86 -8.10 3.49
C ALA A 41 29.21 -8.86 2.33
N GLU A 42 29.71 -8.63 1.11
CA GLU A 42 29.42 -9.49 -0.04
C GLU A 42 29.99 -10.89 0.25
N SER A 43 29.28 -11.68 1.06
CA SER A 43 29.38 -13.12 0.94
C SER A 43 28.55 -13.49 -0.28
N ALA A 44 29.22 -13.56 -1.43
CA ALA A 44 28.71 -14.33 -2.55
C ALA A 44 28.51 -15.77 -2.06
N LEU A 45 27.29 -16.11 -1.64
CA LEU A 45 26.88 -17.48 -1.41
C LEU A 45 27.07 -18.20 -2.74
N THR A 46 28.18 -18.93 -2.87
CA THR A 46 28.46 -19.75 -4.03
C THR A 46 27.58 -20.98 -3.90
N VAL A 47 26.34 -20.86 -4.39
CA VAL A 47 25.38 -21.96 -4.48
C VAL A 47 26.01 -23.01 -5.41
N THR A 48 26.44 -24.13 -4.84
CA THR A 48 26.98 -25.24 -5.64
C THR A 48 25.81 -26.13 -6.05
N LEU A 49 25.35 -25.95 -7.30
CA LEU A 49 24.30 -26.78 -7.89
C LEU A 49 24.81 -28.20 -8.20
N PRO A 50 23.94 -29.23 -8.17
CA PRO A 50 24.32 -30.58 -8.57
C PRO A 50 24.67 -30.65 -10.05
N ASP A 51 25.60 -31.55 -10.38
CA ASP A 51 25.99 -31.88 -11.76
C ASP A 51 25.77 -33.38 -12.00
N PRO A 52 24.85 -33.80 -12.90
CA PRO A 52 24.03 -32.96 -13.76
C PRO A 52 22.88 -32.26 -13.02
N LEU A 53 22.44 -31.11 -13.54
CA LEU A 53 21.20 -30.46 -13.11
C LEU A 53 19.99 -31.34 -13.46
N PRO A 54 18.93 -31.36 -12.63
CA PRO A 54 17.70 -32.06 -13.01
C PRO A 54 17.08 -31.39 -14.23
N GLU A 55 16.64 -32.20 -15.19
CA GLU A 55 15.93 -31.70 -16.37
C GLU A 55 14.50 -31.30 -15.98
N PRO A 56 14.11 -30.01 -16.11
CA PRO A 56 12.76 -29.60 -15.80
C PRO A 56 11.78 -30.11 -16.86
N ILE A 57 10.58 -30.49 -16.42
CA ILE A 57 9.48 -30.75 -17.35
C ILE A 57 9.10 -29.43 -18.01
N GLN A 58 9.09 -29.41 -19.34
CA GLN A 58 8.65 -28.23 -20.09
C GLN A 58 7.11 -28.26 -20.21
N PRO A 59 6.39 -27.28 -19.64
CA PRO A 59 4.95 -27.14 -19.89
C PRO A 59 4.71 -26.94 -21.39
N THR A 60 3.62 -27.50 -21.91
CA THR A 60 3.14 -27.13 -23.24
C THR A 60 2.71 -25.65 -23.26
N GLY A 61 2.50 -25.08 -24.44
CA GLY A 61 1.98 -23.70 -24.54
C GLY A 61 0.61 -23.54 -23.85
N GLU A 62 -0.24 -24.56 -23.91
CA GLU A 62 -1.54 -24.59 -23.23
C GLU A 62 -1.37 -24.71 -21.71
N ASP A 63 -0.47 -25.57 -21.24
CA ASP A 63 -0.16 -25.67 -19.81
C ASP A 63 0.37 -24.34 -19.26
N LEU A 64 1.28 -23.67 -19.98
CA LEU A 64 1.84 -22.40 -19.54
C LEU A 64 0.79 -21.29 -19.48
N ALA A 65 -0.16 -21.27 -20.42
CA ALA A 65 -1.29 -20.37 -20.38
C ALA A 65 -2.17 -20.63 -19.15
N ALA A 66 -2.53 -21.88 -18.87
CA ALA A 66 -3.32 -22.23 -17.69
C ALA A 66 -2.60 -21.89 -16.38
N ILE A 67 -1.28 -22.11 -16.29
CA ILE A 67 -0.47 -21.68 -15.15
C ILE A 67 -0.48 -20.16 -15.00
N THR A 68 -0.39 -19.43 -16.12
CA THR A 68 -0.43 -17.97 -16.14
C THR A 68 -1.76 -17.46 -15.59
N ASP A 69 -2.89 -18.04 -15.98
CA ASP A 69 -4.21 -17.68 -15.47
C ASP A 69 -4.33 -17.89 -13.95
N VAL A 70 -3.77 -19.00 -13.44
CA VAL A 70 -3.72 -19.28 -11.99
C VAL A 70 -2.88 -18.23 -11.26
N LEU A 71 -1.71 -17.88 -11.80
CA LEU A 71 -0.85 -16.86 -11.21
C LEU A 71 -1.51 -15.47 -11.26
N GLU A 72 -2.12 -15.10 -12.37
CA GLU A 72 -2.85 -13.83 -12.51
C GLU A 72 -4.00 -13.75 -11.50
N THR A 73 -4.76 -14.83 -11.32
CA THR A 73 -5.82 -14.90 -10.30
C THR A 73 -5.27 -14.68 -8.90
N ARG A 74 -4.11 -15.26 -8.57
CA ARG A 74 -3.44 -15.06 -7.28
C ARG A 74 -2.99 -13.61 -7.09
N PHE A 75 -2.49 -12.96 -8.14
CA PHE A 75 -2.10 -11.54 -8.08
C PHE A 75 -3.29 -10.60 -7.99
N ARG A 76 -4.40 -10.88 -8.70
CA ARG A 76 -5.61 -10.05 -8.66
C ARG A 76 -6.20 -9.91 -7.26
N ALA A 77 -6.14 -10.96 -6.44
CA ALA A 77 -6.56 -10.88 -5.03
C ALA A 77 -5.81 -9.79 -4.23
N ASP A 78 -4.63 -9.39 -4.68
CA ASP A 78 -3.82 -8.32 -4.11
C ASP A 78 -3.96 -6.99 -4.87
N TRP A 79 -4.00 -7.05 -6.20
CA TRP A 79 -4.12 -5.88 -7.09
C TRP A 79 -5.47 -5.20 -7.04
N ASP A 80 -6.54 -5.96 -6.79
CA ASP A 80 -7.91 -5.43 -6.71
C ASP A 80 -8.20 -4.80 -5.33
N ARG A 81 -7.21 -4.75 -4.43
CA ARG A 81 -7.35 -4.07 -3.14
C ARG A 81 -7.50 -2.55 -3.35
N PRO A 82 -8.56 -1.92 -2.81
CA PRO A 82 -8.76 -0.48 -2.91
C PRO A 82 -7.57 0.32 -2.39
N GLY A 83 -7.30 1.43 -3.07
CA GLY A 83 -6.30 2.41 -2.64
C GLY A 83 -4.85 1.93 -2.64
N ARG A 84 -4.53 0.77 -3.23
CA ARG A 84 -3.15 0.23 -3.22
C ARG A 84 -2.37 0.43 -4.51
N TYR A 85 -3.01 0.19 -5.66
CA TYR A 85 -2.39 0.26 -6.97
C TYR A 85 -3.15 1.21 -7.88
N LEU A 86 -2.44 2.06 -8.62
CA LEU A 86 -2.96 2.79 -9.77
C LEU A 86 -3.07 1.85 -10.96
N THR A 87 -1.98 1.13 -11.22
CA THR A 87 -1.93 0.08 -12.22
C THR A 87 -1.13 -1.09 -11.68
N ALA A 88 -1.59 -2.30 -11.96
CA ALA A 88 -0.84 -3.51 -11.63
C ALA A 88 -1.17 -4.59 -12.64
N ARG A 89 -0.15 -5.26 -13.17
CA ARG A 89 -0.35 -6.31 -14.18
C ARG A 89 0.75 -7.34 -14.18
N LEU A 90 0.37 -8.53 -14.65
CA LEU A 90 1.30 -9.60 -14.98
C LEU A 90 1.83 -9.32 -16.39
N ASP A 91 3.14 -9.17 -16.51
CA ASP A 91 3.80 -8.89 -17.79
C ASP A 91 4.11 -10.17 -18.56
N SER A 92 4.66 -11.17 -17.87
CA SER A 92 5.02 -12.43 -18.48
C SER A 92 5.22 -13.54 -17.45
N VAL A 93 4.98 -14.77 -17.91
CA VAL A 93 5.41 -16.00 -17.24
C VAL A 93 6.27 -16.78 -18.22
N ARG A 94 7.45 -17.22 -17.79
CA ARG A 94 8.31 -18.09 -18.59
C ARG A 94 8.97 -19.16 -17.72
N VAL A 95 9.34 -20.28 -18.31
CA VAL A 95 10.22 -21.24 -17.67
C VAL A 95 11.62 -20.65 -17.53
N ILE A 96 12.26 -20.89 -16.39
CA ILE A 96 13.66 -20.54 -16.16
C ILE A 96 14.51 -21.74 -16.58
N PRO A 97 15.36 -21.59 -17.59
CA PRO A 97 16.19 -22.70 -18.03
C PRO A 97 17.31 -22.98 -16.98
N PRO A 98 17.78 -24.23 -16.85
CA PRO A 98 18.71 -24.62 -15.78
C PRO A 98 19.99 -23.79 -15.70
N GLU A 99 20.50 -23.29 -16.82
CA GLU A 99 21.68 -22.43 -16.87
C GLU A 99 21.52 -21.09 -16.14
N GLU A 100 20.28 -20.60 -15.96
CA GLU A 100 20.00 -19.37 -15.22
C GLU A 100 19.90 -19.62 -13.71
N TRP A 101 19.76 -20.88 -13.25
CA TRP A 101 19.43 -21.21 -11.86
C TRP A 101 20.50 -20.78 -10.86
N ALA A 102 21.78 -20.83 -11.25
CA ALA A 102 22.88 -20.42 -10.39
C ALA A 102 22.87 -18.91 -10.08
N SER A 103 22.20 -18.11 -10.91
CA SER A 103 22.05 -16.66 -10.69
C SER A 103 20.85 -16.31 -9.80
N LEU A 104 19.96 -17.26 -9.53
CA LEU A 104 18.80 -17.05 -8.68
C LEU A 104 19.26 -16.98 -7.22
N GLN A 105 18.89 -15.92 -6.51
CA GLN A 105 19.18 -15.76 -5.08
C GLN A 105 18.15 -16.50 -4.23
N ILE A 106 17.91 -17.78 -4.54
CA ILE A 106 16.91 -18.61 -3.86
C ILE A 106 17.54 -19.93 -3.40
N PRO A 107 17.04 -20.54 -2.31
CA PRO A 107 17.64 -21.72 -1.71
C PRO A 107 17.32 -23.00 -2.51
N LEU A 108 17.89 -23.11 -3.71
CA LEU A 108 17.67 -24.27 -4.59
C LEU A 108 18.24 -25.57 -4.01
N THR A 109 19.40 -25.46 -3.34
CA THR A 109 20.21 -26.59 -2.84
C THR A 109 20.38 -26.60 -1.33
N ASP A 110 19.69 -25.72 -0.60
CA ASP A 110 19.73 -25.82 0.85
C ASP A 110 19.18 -27.21 1.22
N ASN A 111 20.03 -28.04 1.83
CA ASN A 111 19.64 -29.36 2.35
C ASN A 111 18.61 -29.25 3.49
N THR A 112 18.11 -28.05 3.76
CA THR A 112 16.92 -27.80 4.54
C THR A 112 15.74 -28.45 3.82
N PRO A 113 15.09 -29.46 4.43
CA PRO A 113 13.94 -30.12 3.84
C PRO A 113 12.87 -29.07 3.54
N TRP A 114 12.38 -29.06 2.31
CA TRP A 114 11.32 -28.17 1.86
C TRP A 114 10.04 -28.98 1.64
N LEU A 115 9.20 -28.71 0.63
CA LEU A 115 7.93 -29.42 0.40
C LEU A 115 8.07 -30.94 0.55
N ASP A 116 7.31 -31.52 1.47
CA ASP A 116 7.34 -32.94 1.86
C ASP A 116 8.73 -33.48 2.25
N GLY A 117 9.58 -32.62 2.78
CA GLY A 117 10.94 -32.97 3.20
C GLY A 117 11.96 -33.08 2.04
N ARG A 118 11.57 -32.72 0.81
CA ARG A 118 12.45 -32.72 -0.37
C ARG A 118 13.01 -31.32 -0.61
N SER A 119 14.19 -31.21 -1.22
CA SER A 119 14.70 -29.91 -1.70
C SER A 119 13.94 -29.44 -2.93
N CYS A 120 14.10 -28.16 -3.32
CA CYS A 120 13.48 -27.63 -4.54
C CYS A 120 13.90 -28.44 -5.79
N LEU A 121 15.19 -28.72 -5.93
CA LEU A 121 15.70 -29.56 -7.03
C LEU A 121 15.19 -31.00 -6.95
N GLY A 122 15.02 -31.55 -5.73
CA GLY A 122 14.41 -32.85 -5.53
C GLY A 122 12.96 -32.90 -6.03
N CYS A 123 12.18 -31.84 -5.80
CA CYS A 123 10.82 -31.74 -6.30
C CYS A 123 10.75 -31.61 -7.84
N ILE A 124 11.71 -30.89 -8.45
CA ILE A 124 11.83 -30.80 -9.91
C ILE A 124 12.19 -32.15 -10.53
N ALA A 125 13.03 -32.94 -9.87
CA ALA A 125 13.43 -34.27 -10.33
C ALA A 125 12.31 -35.31 -10.17
N ASP A 126 11.54 -35.24 -9.07
CA ASP A 126 10.46 -36.18 -8.74
C ASP A 126 9.44 -35.50 -7.80
N PRO A 127 8.18 -35.25 -8.23
CA PRO A 127 7.45 -35.89 -9.34
C PRO A 127 7.72 -35.30 -10.72
N GLY A 128 8.49 -34.22 -10.81
CA GLY A 128 8.65 -33.46 -12.03
C GLY A 128 8.10 -32.03 -11.89
N GLY A 129 8.82 -31.06 -12.44
CA GLY A 129 8.39 -29.67 -12.41
C GLY A 129 9.35 -28.74 -13.11
N CYS A 130 9.13 -27.43 -12.93
CA CYS A 130 10.01 -26.39 -13.46
C CYS A 130 9.96 -25.13 -12.58
N LEU A 131 11.02 -24.33 -12.66
CA LEU A 131 11.00 -22.97 -12.13
C LEU A 131 10.41 -22.02 -13.16
N LEU A 132 9.58 -21.10 -12.71
CA LEU A 132 8.96 -20.05 -13.51
C LEU A 132 9.47 -18.68 -13.08
N MET A 133 9.83 -17.85 -14.05
CA MET A 133 10.01 -16.42 -13.85
C MET A 133 8.69 -15.74 -14.15
N VAL A 134 8.18 -15.00 -13.18
CA VAL A 134 7.01 -14.15 -13.32
C VAL A 134 7.43 -12.71 -13.21
N ARG A 135 7.14 -11.93 -14.24
CA ARG A 135 7.39 -10.49 -14.26
C ARG A 135 6.08 -9.75 -14.04
N THR A 136 6.08 -8.79 -13.14
CA THR A 136 4.92 -7.93 -12.83
C THR A 136 5.34 -6.47 -12.90
N SER A 137 4.45 -5.60 -13.37
CA SER A 137 4.61 -4.15 -13.30
C SER A 137 3.56 -3.59 -12.34
N THR A 138 3.98 -2.72 -11.43
CA THR A 138 3.09 -2.07 -10.45
C THR A 138 3.40 -0.59 -10.36
N GLU A 139 2.34 0.20 -10.32
CA GLU A 139 2.32 1.62 -10.00
C GLU A 139 1.43 1.79 -8.77
N TYR A 140 1.99 2.31 -7.68
CA TYR A 140 1.32 2.47 -6.40
C TYR A 140 0.58 3.80 -6.34
N THR A 141 -0.51 3.84 -5.57
CA THR A 141 -1.13 5.13 -5.19
C THR A 141 -0.19 5.90 -4.27
N PRO A 142 -0.26 7.24 -4.24
CA PRO A 142 0.54 8.03 -3.30
C PRO A 142 0.24 7.64 -1.85
N GLU A 143 -1.01 7.32 -1.51
CA GLU A 143 -1.41 6.79 -0.20
C GLU A 143 -0.68 5.49 0.18
N ALA A 144 -0.53 4.56 -0.75
CA ALA A 144 0.15 3.29 -0.48
C ALA A 144 1.65 3.46 -0.23
N ILE A 145 2.31 4.36 -0.98
CA ILE A 145 3.73 4.66 -0.79
C ILE A 145 3.97 5.32 0.57
N LEU A 146 3.05 6.18 1.03
CA LEU A 146 3.11 6.81 2.35
C LEU A 146 3.07 5.79 3.51
N CYS A 147 2.22 4.77 3.40
CA CYS A 147 2.12 3.72 4.43
C CYS A 147 3.30 2.74 4.44
N ALA A 148 3.96 2.57 3.30
CA ALA A 148 5.01 1.58 3.13
C ALA A 148 6.04 2.07 2.11
N PRO A 149 6.94 2.99 2.52
CA PRO A 149 7.89 3.65 1.62
C PRO A 149 8.95 2.70 1.02
N GLN A 150 8.97 1.43 1.44
CA GLN A 150 9.74 0.38 0.79
C GLN A 150 9.16 -0.07 -0.57
N TYR A 151 7.94 0.32 -0.91
CA TYR A 151 7.35 0.06 -2.21
C TYR A 151 7.64 1.25 -3.14
N SER A 152 8.35 0.98 -4.23
CA SER A 152 8.44 1.91 -5.36
C SER A 152 7.67 1.34 -6.54
N ASP A 153 7.20 2.21 -7.41
CA ASP A 153 6.77 1.82 -8.74
C ASP A 153 7.89 1.04 -9.41
N GLY A 154 7.53 0.06 -10.23
CA GLY A 154 8.55 -0.83 -10.72
C GLY A 154 8.06 -2.07 -11.42
N VAL A 155 9.05 -2.69 -12.05
CA VAL A 155 8.98 -4.06 -12.47
C VAL A 155 9.58 -4.94 -11.37
N ALA A 156 8.86 -5.98 -10.99
CA ALA A 156 9.35 -7.02 -10.10
C ALA A 156 9.42 -8.37 -10.83
N ASN A 157 10.51 -9.08 -10.61
CA ASN A 157 10.66 -10.48 -11.00
C ASN A 157 10.42 -11.37 -9.77
N ARG A 158 9.64 -12.43 -9.93
CA ARG A 158 9.32 -13.41 -8.90
C ARG A 158 9.60 -14.79 -9.45
N VAL A 159 10.13 -15.69 -8.63
CA VAL A 159 10.38 -17.07 -9.02
C VAL A 159 9.37 -17.98 -8.36
N TYR A 160 8.72 -18.82 -9.13
CA TYR A 160 7.77 -19.82 -8.64
C TYR A 160 8.27 -21.22 -8.96
N LEU A 161 8.02 -22.17 -8.05
CA LEU A 161 8.09 -23.58 -8.40
C LEU A 161 6.73 -24.06 -8.89
N ALA A 162 6.69 -24.58 -10.12
CA ALA A 162 5.55 -25.30 -10.65
C ALA A 162 5.83 -26.79 -10.69
N LEU A 163 4.90 -27.60 -10.17
CA LEU A 163 4.99 -29.05 -10.17
C LEU A 163 3.99 -29.65 -11.15
N LYS A 164 4.37 -30.74 -11.81
CA LYS A 164 3.47 -31.53 -12.65
C LYS A 164 2.92 -32.67 -11.81
N GLU A 165 1.66 -32.54 -11.43
CA GLU A 165 0.91 -33.58 -10.71
C GLU A 165 -0.01 -34.34 -11.66
N GLU A 166 -0.59 -35.45 -11.19
CA GLU A 166 -1.53 -36.27 -11.99
C GLU A 166 -2.75 -35.46 -12.46
N THR A 167 -3.20 -34.49 -11.65
CA THR A 167 -4.35 -33.64 -11.94
C THR A 167 -4.04 -32.41 -12.78
N GLY A 168 -2.76 -32.12 -13.06
CA GLY A 168 -2.35 -30.93 -13.81
C GLY A 168 -1.13 -30.24 -13.21
N TRP A 169 -0.89 -29.00 -13.63
CA TRP A 169 0.18 -28.16 -13.09
C TRP A 169 -0.28 -27.40 -11.85
N THR A 170 0.56 -27.36 -10.82
CA THR A 170 0.30 -26.64 -9.57
C THR A 170 1.44 -25.70 -9.25
N ILE A 171 1.14 -24.54 -8.67
CA ILE A 171 2.17 -23.64 -8.12
C ILE A 171 2.37 -23.98 -6.66
N ALA A 172 3.52 -24.59 -6.38
CA ALA A 172 3.83 -25.22 -5.11
C ALA A 172 4.45 -24.25 -4.09
N ASP A 173 5.21 -23.26 -4.57
CA ASP A 173 5.75 -22.17 -3.75
C ASP A 173 6.23 -21.01 -4.63
N GLY A 174 6.62 -19.89 -4.01
CA GLY A 174 7.23 -18.76 -4.68
C GLY A 174 8.18 -17.96 -3.80
N TRP A 175 9.24 -17.45 -4.41
CA TRP A 175 10.21 -16.55 -3.82
C TRP A 175 10.10 -15.19 -4.48
N SER A 176 10.04 -14.16 -3.65
CA SER A 176 10.10 -12.77 -4.10
C SER A 176 11.50 -12.25 -3.83
N TYR A 177 12.23 -11.89 -4.89
CA TYR A 177 13.45 -11.10 -4.76
C TYR A 177 13.38 -9.95 -5.75
N TYR A 178 13.43 -8.73 -5.20
CA TYR A 178 13.31 -7.51 -5.97
C TYR A 178 14.59 -7.25 -6.75
N MET A 179 14.61 -7.67 -8.02
CA MET A 179 15.52 -7.11 -9.01
C MET A 179 14.78 -5.96 -9.66
N GLY A 180 14.75 -4.80 -8.98
CA GLY A 180 14.05 -3.61 -9.46
C GLY A 180 14.38 -3.33 -10.92
N GLY A 181 13.35 -3.32 -11.76
CA GLY A 181 13.46 -2.70 -13.08
C GLY A 181 13.19 -1.21 -12.97
N GLU A 182 13.61 -0.45 -13.98
CA GLU A 182 13.19 0.95 -14.10
C GLU A 182 11.66 1.03 -14.00
N PRO A 183 11.12 1.96 -13.18
CA PRO A 183 9.69 2.14 -13.09
C PRO A 183 9.14 2.41 -14.50
N PRO A 184 8.00 1.82 -14.87
CA PRO A 184 7.31 2.28 -16.07
C PRO A 184 7.16 3.80 -15.98
N THR A 185 7.42 4.51 -17.08
CA THR A 185 7.18 5.96 -17.12
C THR A 185 5.70 6.18 -16.82
N PRO A 186 5.34 6.95 -15.78
CA PRO A 186 3.94 7.18 -15.46
C PRO A 186 3.23 7.74 -16.70
N GLY A 187 1.98 7.31 -16.92
CA GLY A 187 1.09 8.06 -17.80
C GLY A 187 1.01 9.50 -17.29
N THR A 188 0.85 10.49 -18.15
CA THR A 188 0.74 11.88 -17.71
C THR A 188 -0.65 12.42 -18.05
N ASP A 189 -1.28 13.05 -17.07
CA ASP A 189 -2.56 13.74 -17.25
C ASP A 189 -2.27 15.15 -17.81
N PRO A 190 -3.00 15.64 -18.83
CA PRO A 190 -2.76 16.98 -19.37
C PRO A 190 -2.87 18.09 -18.32
N MET A 191 -3.82 18.00 -17.39
CA MET A 191 -4.00 18.98 -16.31
C MET A 191 -2.86 18.90 -15.29
N GLN A 192 -2.39 17.68 -14.99
CA GLN A 192 -1.19 17.48 -14.17
C GLN A 192 0.04 18.17 -14.78
N GLN A 193 0.21 18.09 -16.10
CA GLN A 193 1.29 18.79 -16.81
C GLN A 193 1.10 20.31 -16.81
N GLU A 194 -0.13 20.79 -17.07
CA GLU A 194 -0.46 22.22 -17.08
C GLU A 194 -0.19 22.88 -15.73
N LEU A 195 -0.52 22.18 -14.64
CA LEU A 195 -0.25 22.63 -13.28
C LEU A 195 1.19 22.36 -12.83
N GLU A 196 2.03 21.74 -13.66
CA GLU A 196 3.42 21.37 -13.35
C GLU A 196 3.56 20.54 -12.05
N LEU A 197 2.57 19.70 -11.75
CA LEU A 197 2.54 18.86 -10.53
C LEU A 197 3.21 17.52 -10.80
N THR A 198 3.76 16.89 -9.75
CA THR A 198 4.09 15.46 -9.84
C THR A 198 2.80 14.63 -9.93
N MET A 199 2.88 13.41 -10.47
CA MET A 199 1.71 12.53 -10.52
C MET A 199 1.16 12.25 -9.11
N GLN A 200 2.05 12.09 -8.13
CA GLN A 200 1.66 11.88 -6.73
C GLN A 200 0.91 13.09 -6.15
N GLN A 201 1.41 14.32 -6.39
CA GLN A 201 0.72 15.55 -6.00
C GLN A 201 -0.65 15.66 -6.67
N TRP A 202 -0.75 15.35 -7.97
CA TRP A 202 -2.00 15.43 -8.73
C TRP A 202 -3.07 14.46 -8.20
N LEU A 203 -2.69 13.22 -7.91
CA LEU A 203 -3.60 12.22 -7.37
C LEU A 203 -4.03 12.54 -5.94
N MET A 204 -3.08 12.95 -5.08
CA MET A 204 -3.39 13.39 -3.72
C MET A 204 -4.36 14.58 -3.72
N LEU A 205 -4.13 15.58 -4.58
CA LEU A 205 -4.98 16.76 -4.71
C LEU A 205 -6.43 16.39 -5.07
N GLN A 206 -6.60 15.50 -6.05
CA GLN A 206 -7.94 15.03 -6.46
C GLN A 206 -8.63 14.25 -5.35
N ASN A 207 -7.92 13.31 -4.71
CA ASN A 207 -8.45 12.50 -3.62
C ASN A 207 -8.86 13.37 -2.42
N GLN A 208 -8.01 14.33 -2.04
CA GLN A 208 -8.28 15.28 -0.97
C GLN A 208 -9.50 16.15 -1.30
N THR A 209 -9.54 16.76 -2.49
CA THR A 209 -10.63 17.66 -2.88
C THR A 209 -11.97 16.91 -2.96
N ARG A 210 -11.98 15.70 -3.55
CA ARG A 210 -13.18 14.85 -3.59
C ARG A 210 -13.64 14.48 -2.18
N ALA A 211 -12.73 14.14 -1.28
CA ALA A 211 -13.09 13.81 0.10
C ALA A 211 -13.61 15.01 0.90
N LEU A 212 -13.05 16.22 0.72
CA LEU A 212 -13.57 17.45 1.32
C LEU A 212 -15.02 17.71 0.88
N ALA A 213 -15.30 17.54 -0.41
CA ALA A 213 -16.64 17.68 -0.95
C ALA A 213 -17.60 16.63 -0.37
N LEU A 214 -17.24 15.34 -0.43
CA LEU A 214 -18.08 14.24 0.10
C LEU A 214 -18.32 14.36 1.61
N ALA A 215 -17.34 14.87 2.36
CA ALA A 215 -17.48 15.16 3.78
C ALA A 215 -18.37 16.37 4.08
N GLY A 216 -18.82 17.12 3.06
CA GLY A 216 -19.70 18.27 3.22
C GLY A 216 -19.02 19.48 3.85
N ILE A 217 -17.70 19.61 3.70
CA ILE A 217 -16.92 20.72 4.26
C ILE A 217 -17.10 21.95 3.35
N PHE A 218 -18.25 22.62 3.53
CA PHE A 218 -18.73 23.75 2.72
C PHE A 218 -18.81 25.06 3.51
N ARG A 219 -17.75 25.33 4.29
CA ARG A 219 -17.59 26.51 5.12
C ARG A 219 -16.13 26.94 5.15
N ASP A 220 -15.91 28.16 5.63
CA ASP A 220 -14.58 28.70 5.81
C ASP A 220 -13.78 27.91 6.86
N LEU A 221 -12.49 27.70 6.54
CA LEU A 221 -11.47 27.12 7.39
C LEU A 221 -10.17 27.91 7.20
N ASP A 222 -9.64 28.50 8.28
CA ASP A 222 -8.36 29.21 8.31
C ASP A 222 -7.21 28.30 8.79
N ASP A 223 -7.52 27.33 9.64
CA ASP A 223 -6.64 26.30 10.18
C ASP A 223 -7.45 24.99 10.31
N PRO A 224 -7.51 24.16 9.26
CA PRO A 224 -8.33 22.95 9.24
C PRO A 224 -8.07 22.00 10.41
N LEU A 225 -6.81 21.81 10.84
CA LEU A 225 -6.48 20.94 11.97
C LEU A 225 -7.06 21.45 13.29
N LYS A 226 -7.25 22.76 13.46
CA LYS A 226 -7.85 23.32 14.68
C LYS A 226 -9.37 23.44 14.61
N GLU A 227 -9.92 23.54 13.41
CA GLU A 227 -11.31 23.96 13.20
C GLU A 227 -12.26 22.84 12.78
N LEU A 228 -11.76 21.72 12.28
CA LEU A 228 -12.62 20.57 11.96
C LEU A 228 -13.30 20.03 13.22
N SER A 229 -14.61 19.85 13.15
CA SER A 229 -15.38 19.19 14.19
C SER A 229 -15.19 17.67 14.16
N ALA A 230 -15.58 16.97 15.24
CA ALA A 230 -15.50 15.51 15.29
C ALA A 230 -16.35 14.83 14.20
N ALA A 231 -17.52 15.39 13.87
CA ALA A 231 -18.37 14.88 12.80
C ALA A 231 -17.73 15.05 11.42
N GLU A 232 -17.17 16.24 11.14
CA GLU A 232 -16.44 16.48 9.87
C GLU A 232 -15.20 15.58 9.76
N CYS A 233 -14.49 15.32 10.86
CA CYS A 233 -13.40 14.36 10.88
C CYS A 233 -13.87 12.94 10.54
N ALA A 234 -14.99 12.48 11.12
CA ALA A 234 -15.58 11.17 10.83
C ALA A 234 -15.98 11.04 9.35
N TRP A 235 -16.62 12.07 8.81
CA TRP A 235 -17.06 12.13 7.40
C TRP A 235 -15.88 12.17 6.44
N TYR A 236 -14.85 12.96 6.77
CA TYR A 236 -13.63 13.04 6.00
C TYR A 236 -12.87 11.71 5.98
N LEU A 237 -12.72 11.06 7.14
CA LEU A 237 -12.08 9.74 7.23
C LEU A 237 -12.82 8.69 6.40
N TYR A 238 -14.16 8.69 6.44
CA TYR A 238 -14.95 7.78 5.61
C TYR A 238 -14.72 8.04 4.13
N ALA A 239 -14.81 9.30 3.69
CA ALA A 239 -14.62 9.67 2.29
C ALA A 239 -13.19 9.36 1.81
N ARG A 240 -12.17 9.61 2.64
CA ARG A 240 -10.78 9.30 2.31
C ARG A 240 -10.50 7.81 2.30
N SER A 241 -11.20 7.00 3.09
CA SER A 241 -10.96 5.55 3.15
C SER A 241 -11.04 4.87 1.78
N GLU A 242 -11.79 5.44 0.83
CA GLU A 242 -11.89 4.94 -0.56
C GLU A 242 -10.58 5.07 -1.36
N SER A 243 -9.73 6.04 -1.04
CA SER A 243 -8.41 6.20 -1.66
C SER A 243 -7.28 5.56 -0.83
N TRP A 244 -7.57 5.19 0.42
CA TRP A 244 -6.68 4.40 1.27
C TRP A 244 -7.07 2.91 1.23
N PHE A 245 -6.52 2.08 2.10
CA PHE A 245 -6.79 0.63 2.16
C PHE A 245 -8.22 0.26 2.61
N GLY A 246 -9.17 1.19 2.55
CA GLY A 246 -10.56 0.97 2.92
C GLY A 246 -10.80 0.99 4.43
N LEU A 247 -11.92 0.36 4.80
CA LEU A 247 -12.33 0.17 6.18
C LEU A 247 -12.13 -1.29 6.60
N THR A 248 -11.79 -1.49 7.87
CA THR A 248 -11.79 -2.81 8.52
C THR A 248 -13.23 -3.29 8.77
N ASP A 249 -13.39 -4.57 9.11
CA ASP A 249 -14.70 -5.14 9.49
C ASP A 249 -15.33 -4.45 10.72
N GLU A 250 -14.51 -3.79 11.54
CA GLU A 250 -14.94 -3.00 12.70
C GLU A 250 -15.36 -1.57 12.33
N GLY A 251 -15.30 -1.21 11.04
CA GLY A 251 -15.65 0.12 10.54
C GLY A 251 -14.59 1.19 10.77
N ARG A 252 -13.34 0.81 11.12
CA ARG A 252 -12.20 1.74 11.24
C ARG A 252 -11.48 1.88 9.91
N THR A 253 -10.71 2.94 9.71
CA THR A 253 -9.76 2.96 8.59
C THR A 253 -8.70 1.89 8.81
N ASP A 254 -8.36 1.13 7.76
CA ASP A 254 -7.28 0.12 7.85
C ASP A 254 -5.91 0.80 8.07
N THR A 255 -5.74 2.00 7.49
CA THR A 255 -4.66 2.92 7.85
C THR A 255 -5.01 3.69 9.14
N PRO A 256 -4.08 3.86 10.09
CA PRO A 256 -4.27 4.74 11.25
C PRO A 256 -4.73 6.15 10.83
N SER A 257 -5.81 6.65 11.41
CA SER A 257 -6.41 7.96 11.07
C SER A 257 -5.41 9.11 11.14
N GLY A 258 -4.45 9.06 12.07
CA GLY A 258 -3.43 10.10 12.19
C GLY A 258 -2.45 10.17 11.05
N ILE A 259 -2.18 9.06 10.36
CA ILE A 259 -1.39 9.06 9.13
C ILE A 259 -2.15 9.81 8.02
N ILE A 260 -3.46 9.56 7.91
CA ILE A 260 -4.33 10.21 6.91
C ILE A 260 -4.35 11.73 7.15
N PHE A 261 -4.63 12.16 8.38
CA PHE A 261 -4.68 13.60 8.69
C PHE A 261 -3.32 14.30 8.56
N GLN A 262 -2.23 13.63 8.95
CA GLN A 262 -0.91 14.18 8.73
C GLN A 262 -0.58 14.34 7.24
N ALA A 263 -0.91 13.33 6.42
CA ALA A 263 -0.71 13.39 4.98
C ALA A 263 -1.54 14.50 4.32
N ASP A 264 -2.75 14.75 4.81
CA ASP A 264 -3.70 15.62 4.14
C ASP A 264 -3.72 17.07 4.65
N PHE A 265 -3.23 17.35 5.87
CA PHE A 265 -3.36 18.68 6.50
C PHE A 265 -2.06 19.23 7.10
N ALA A 266 -0.93 18.53 6.99
CA ALA A 266 0.34 19.03 7.49
C ALA A 266 1.42 19.09 6.41
N GLU A 267 2.19 20.17 6.42
CA GLU A 267 3.36 20.33 5.55
C GLU A 267 4.49 19.35 5.92
N GLU A 268 4.70 19.12 7.22
CA GLU A 268 5.88 18.42 7.73
C GLU A 268 5.77 16.88 7.66
N ASN A 269 6.84 16.24 7.18
CA ASN A 269 7.03 14.79 7.25
C ASN A 269 7.82 14.34 8.50
N ALA A 270 7.99 15.20 9.51
CA ALA A 270 8.98 14.97 10.56
C ALA A 270 8.62 13.87 11.60
N SER A 271 7.43 13.25 11.53
CA SER A 271 6.96 12.33 12.60
C SER A 271 6.35 11.01 12.14
N TRP A 272 6.50 10.61 10.87
CA TRP A 272 6.10 9.25 10.42
C TRP A 272 6.78 8.14 11.24
N ALA A 273 7.95 8.45 11.82
CA ALA A 273 8.83 7.50 12.48
C ALA A 273 8.52 7.20 13.97
N SER A 274 7.60 7.91 14.63
CA SER A 274 7.43 7.77 16.09
C SER A 274 6.08 7.25 16.59
N ASP A 275 5.01 7.20 15.79
CA ASP A 275 3.74 6.65 16.30
C ASP A 275 2.79 6.10 15.22
N TRP A 276 3.18 5.00 14.57
CA TRP A 276 2.30 4.23 13.66
C TRP A 276 0.98 3.79 14.31
N ARG A 277 0.79 3.98 15.62
CA ARG A 277 -0.44 3.65 16.36
C ARG A 277 -1.47 4.80 16.37
N GLY A 278 -1.22 5.90 15.67
CA GLY A 278 -2.11 7.06 15.67
C GLY A 278 -1.90 7.93 16.92
N GLY A 279 -1.69 9.23 16.71
CA GLY A 279 -1.30 10.17 17.77
C GLY A 279 -0.17 11.14 17.41
N GLY A 280 0.24 11.20 16.14
CA GLY A 280 1.25 12.15 15.68
C GLY A 280 0.90 13.62 15.98
N PRO A 281 1.88 14.53 15.96
CA PRO A 281 1.71 15.96 16.28
C PRO A 281 0.70 16.70 15.38
N CYS A 282 0.28 16.09 14.28
CA CYS A 282 -0.59 16.67 13.26
C CYS A 282 -2.01 16.09 13.27
N MET A 283 -2.53 15.74 14.46
CA MET A 283 -3.93 15.33 14.63
C MET A 283 -4.86 16.54 14.74
N PRO A 284 -6.07 16.50 14.13
CA PRO A 284 -7.08 17.50 14.38
C PRO A 284 -7.38 17.61 15.88
N VAL A 285 -7.61 18.82 16.38
CA VAL A 285 -7.91 19.05 17.81
C VAL A 285 -9.10 18.21 18.28
N ALA A 286 -10.09 18.01 17.41
CA ALA A 286 -11.25 17.16 17.67
C ALA A 286 -10.91 15.68 17.93
N LEU A 287 -9.72 15.22 17.53
CA LEU A 287 -9.25 13.84 17.65
C LEU A 287 -8.17 13.63 18.71
N GLN A 288 -7.76 14.69 19.42
CA GLN A 288 -6.72 14.61 20.46
C GLN A 288 -7.26 14.11 21.83
N GLY A 289 -8.54 13.71 21.89
CA GLY A 289 -9.17 13.09 23.06
C GLY A 289 -8.97 11.57 23.15
N PRO A 290 -9.38 10.94 24.26
CA PRO A 290 -9.26 9.48 24.43
C PRO A 290 -10.26 8.67 23.59
N GLU A 291 -11.25 9.34 22.99
CA GLU A 291 -12.27 8.70 22.16
C GLU A 291 -11.82 8.73 20.70
N GLU A 292 -11.64 7.55 20.12
CA GLU A 292 -11.37 7.37 18.70
C GLU A 292 -12.61 7.75 17.89
N VAL A 293 -12.46 8.66 16.93
CA VAL A 293 -13.54 8.98 15.99
C VAL A 293 -13.57 7.93 14.90
N PHE A 294 -14.68 7.20 14.85
CA PHE A 294 -14.92 6.21 13.81
C PHE A 294 -15.34 6.92 12.51
N PRO A 295 -14.84 6.46 11.35
CA PRO A 295 -15.36 6.84 10.06
C PRO A 295 -16.88 6.70 9.99
N ALA A 296 -17.56 7.71 9.45
CA ALA A 296 -19.00 7.69 9.25
C ALA A 296 -19.35 8.36 7.92
N GLN A 297 -20.39 7.92 7.24
CA GLN A 297 -20.87 8.63 6.04
C GLN A 297 -21.48 9.98 6.42
N ASN A 298 -21.19 11.00 5.61
CA ASN A 298 -21.98 12.23 5.61
C ASN A 298 -23.42 11.91 5.18
N PRO A 299 -24.46 12.35 5.93
CA PRO A 299 -25.86 12.17 5.54
C PRO A 299 -26.18 12.63 4.10
N ASP A 300 -25.52 13.68 3.61
CA ASP A 300 -25.72 14.22 2.26
C ASP A 300 -24.71 13.64 1.24
N GLY A 301 -23.85 12.70 1.65
CA GLY A 301 -22.71 12.22 0.87
C GLY A 301 -23.09 11.54 -0.44
N GLU A 302 -24.20 10.81 -0.50
CA GLU A 302 -24.68 10.18 -1.74
C GLU A 302 -25.16 11.22 -2.77
N ALA A 303 -25.88 12.24 -2.32
CA ALA A 303 -26.34 13.33 -3.19
C ALA A 303 -25.15 14.14 -3.73
N ILE A 304 -24.16 14.42 -2.88
CA ILE A 304 -22.92 15.09 -3.28
C ILE A 304 -22.14 14.23 -4.28
N ARG A 305 -22.02 12.91 -4.04
CA ARG A 305 -21.37 11.98 -4.98
C ARG A 305 -22.04 11.98 -6.34
N ALA A 306 -23.37 11.85 -6.37
CA ALA A 306 -24.13 11.88 -7.61
C ALA A 306 -23.93 13.20 -8.38
N ALA A 307 -23.85 14.34 -7.68
CA ALA A 307 -23.59 15.63 -8.31
C ALA A 307 -22.17 15.75 -8.87
N LEU A 308 -21.15 15.24 -8.16
CA LEU A 308 -19.77 15.18 -8.63
C LEU A 308 -19.64 14.28 -9.86
N ASP A 309 -20.24 13.08 -9.83
CA ASP A 309 -20.14 12.12 -10.91
C ASP A 309 -20.91 12.57 -12.18
N ALA A 310 -21.96 13.39 -12.01
CA ALA A 310 -22.71 13.98 -13.10
C ALA A 310 -22.00 15.16 -13.79
N ASN A 311 -21.03 15.81 -13.12
CA ASN A 311 -20.30 16.94 -13.64
C ASN A 311 -18.78 16.76 -13.45
N PRO A 312 -18.06 16.21 -14.46
CA PRO A 312 -16.61 16.04 -14.37
C PRO A 312 -15.85 17.37 -14.23
N ASP A 313 -16.47 18.48 -14.65
CA ASP A 313 -15.91 19.84 -14.56
C ASP A 313 -16.37 20.57 -13.29
N ALA A 314 -16.91 19.85 -12.29
CA ALA A 314 -17.35 20.44 -11.02
C ALA A 314 -16.19 21.04 -10.21
N ILE A 315 -14.96 20.59 -10.46
CA ILE A 315 -13.75 21.07 -9.80
C ILE A 315 -12.79 21.58 -10.85
N VAL A 316 -12.37 22.83 -10.70
CA VAL A 316 -11.35 23.46 -11.52
C VAL A 316 -10.13 23.71 -10.66
N TYR A 317 -8.94 23.40 -11.17
CA TYR A 317 -7.68 23.57 -10.45
C TYR A 317 -6.85 24.69 -11.09
N GLU A 318 -6.25 25.52 -10.24
CA GLU A 318 -5.32 26.57 -10.66
C GLU A 318 -4.09 26.55 -9.76
N ARG A 319 -2.90 26.77 -10.33
CA ARG A 319 -1.66 26.85 -9.56
C ARG A 319 -1.12 28.27 -9.53
N THR A 320 -0.73 28.74 -8.35
CA THR A 320 0.00 30.01 -8.14
C THR A 320 1.21 29.77 -7.26
N GLY A 321 2.40 29.68 -7.87
CA GLY A 321 3.64 29.39 -7.15
C GLY A 321 3.62 28.01 -6.50
N ASP A 322 3.76 27.96 -5.18
CA ASP A 322 3.76 26.73 -4.38
C ASP A 322 2.38 26.38 -3.81
N LEU A 323 1.34 27.03 -4.32
CA LEU A 323 -0.05 26.80 -3.94
C LEU A 323 -0.87 26.31 -5.12
N VAL A 324 -1.79 25.39 -4.85
CA VAL A 324 -2.82 24.95 -5.78
C VAL A 324 -4.19 25.25 -5.18
N THR A 325 -5.03 25.89 -5.96
CA THR A 325 -6.41 26.18 -5.60
C THR A 325 -7.33 25.23 -6.36
N ALA A 326 -8.25 24.58 -5.64
CA ALA A 326 -9.34 23.80 -6.22
C ALA A 326 -10.67 24.52 -6.00
N THR A 327 -11.29 24.97 -7.08
CA THR A 327 -12.58 25.66 -7.08
C THR A 327 -13.68 24.65 -7.40
N LEU A 328 -14.50 24.33 -6.40
CA LEU A 328 -15.64 23.44 -6.48
C LEU A 328 -16.92 24.24 -6.74
N THR A 329 -17.70 23.86 -7.75
CA THR A 329 -19.07 24.34 -7.96
C THR A 329 -20.03 23.15 -8.11
N LEU A 330 -20.91 22.96 -7.13
CA LEU A 330 -21.85 21.84 -7.09
C LEU A 330 -23.30 22.32 -6.96
N PRO A 331 -24.18 21.99 -7.91
CA PRO A 331 -25.61 22.16 -7.74
C PRO A 331 -26.16 21.04 -6.83
N LEU A 332 -26.64 21.41 -5.64
CA LEU A 332 -27.35 20.50 -4.73
C LEU A 332 -28.82 20.92 -4.63
N GLU A 333 -29.69 20.02 -4.14
CA GLU A 333 -31.12 20.34 -3.93
C GLU A 333 -31.30 21.51 -2.95
N SER A 334 -30.38 21.68 -2.00
CA SER A 334 -30.36 22.76 -1.02
C SER A 334 -29.83 24.10 -1.57
N GLY A 335 -29.32 24.11 -2.82
CA GLY A 335 -28.73 25.26 -3.48
C GLY A 335 -27.36 24.95 -4.07
N THR A 336 -26.83 25.88 -4.86
CA THR A 336 -25.47 25.76 -5.39
C THR A 336 -24.44 26.04 -4.29
N VAL A 337 -23.51 25.10 -4.12
CA VAL A 337 -22.32 25.25 -3.31
C VAL A 337 -21.18 25.70 -4.21
N ALA A 338 -20.48 26.76 -3.80
CA ALA A 338 -19.23 27.20 -4.41
C ALA A 338 -18.16 27.30 -3.30
N MET A 339 -17.06 26.58 -3.48
CA MET A 339 -15.95 26.51 -2.52
C MET A 339 -14.62 26.67 -3.23
N GLU A 340 -13.68 27.30 -2.54
CA GLU A 340 -12.27 27.34 -2.87
C GLU A 340 -11.50 26.58 -1.80
N TYR A 341 -10.68 25.61 -2.20
CA TYR A 341 -9.77 24.90 -1.32
C TYR A 341 -8.33 25.23 -1.72
N THR A 342 -7.53 25.75 -0.78
CA THR A 342 -6.13 26.09 -1.05
C THR A 342 -5.23 25.02 -0.46
N PHE A 343 -4.36 24.46 -1.30
CA PHE A 343 -3.40 23.42 -0.96
C PHE A 343 -1.97 23.92 -1.09
N GLY A 344 -1.13 23.59 -0.12
CA GLY A 344 0.32 23.72 -0.24
C GLY A 344 0.94 22.49 -0.88
N LEU A 345 2.10 22.67 -1.52
CA LEU A 345 2.87 21.58 -2.12
C LEU A 345 3.98 21.10 -1.18
N VAL A 346 4.10 19.78 -1.03
CA VAL A 346 5.24 19.11 -0.41
C VAL A 346 6.09 18.51 -1.53
N PRO A 347 7.35 18.97 -1.72
CA PRO A 347 8.21 18.46 -2.77
C PRO A 347 8.81 17.10 -2.40
N ASP A 348 9.25 16.38 -3.42
CA ASP A 348 9.82 15.02 -3.36
C ASP A 348 11.07 14.94 -2.47
N THR A 349 11.73 16.09 -2.22
CA THR A 349 12.92 16.19 -1.36
C THR A 349 12.60 16.15 0.13
N THR A 350 11.34 16.34 0.51
CA THR A 350 10.95 16.61 1.90
C THR A 350 10.37 15.38 2.60
N GLY A 351 10.19 14.24 1.92
CA GLY A 351 9.69 12.99 2.53
C GLY A 351 9.61 11.83 1.55
N PRO A 352 8.92 10.73 1.92
CA PRO A 352 8.85 9.53 1.08
C PRO A 352 8.02 9.72 -0.19
N VAL A 353 7.12 10.72 -0.21
CA VAL A 353 6.16 10.96 -1.30
C VAL A 353 5.95 12.47 -1.47
N SER A 354 5.90 12.89 -2.72
CA SER A 354 5.48 14.22 -3.14
C SER A 354 3.96 14.36 -3.01
N ARG A 355 3.47 15.36 -2.30
CA ARG A 355 2.04 15.43 -1.97
C ARG A 355 1.53 16.86 -1.81
N THR A 356 0.23 16.99 -1.65
CA THR A 356 -0.46 18.23 -1.28
C THR A 356 -0.94 18.16 0.17
N TYR A 357 -1.19 19.32 0.77
CA TYR A 357 -1.87 19.42 2.07
C TYR A 357 -2.81 20.63 2.07
N LEU A 358 -3.98 20.49 2.70
CA LEU A 358 -4.96 21.56 2.79
C LEU A 358 -4.48 22.65 3.77
N GLN A 359 -4.43 23.89 3.30
CA GLN A 359 -4.13 25.06 4.12
C GLN A 359 -5.40 25.77 4.58
N SER A 360 -6.38 25.94 3.68
CA SER A 360 -7.60 26.68 3.98
C SER A 360 -8.74 26.29 3.04
N ALA A 361 -9.96 26.64 3.45
CA ALA A 361 -11.16 26.56 2.64
C ALA A 361 -11.94 27.87 2.73
N ARG A 362 -12.55 28.31 1.62
CA ARG A 362 -13.38 29.51 1.55
C ARG A 362 -14.64 29.26 0.75
N ARG A 363 -15.77 29.76 1.24
CA ARG A 363 -17.00 29.80 0.46
C ARG A 363 -17.01 31.03 -0.45
N ILE A 364 -17.39 30.83 -1.72
CA ILE A 364 -17.43 31.89 -2.75
C ILE A 364 -18.86 32.37 -3.00
#